data_AF-A0A1H5MTU3-F1
#
_entry.id   AF-A0A1H5MTU3-F1
#
_cell.length_a   1.000
_cell.length_b   1.000
_cell.length_c   1.000
_cell.angle_alpha   90.00
_cell.angle_beta   90.00
_cell.angle_gamma   90.00
#
_symmetry.space_group_name_H-M   'P 1'
#
loop_
_entity.id
_entity.type
_entity.pdbx_description
1 polymer ?
#
loop_
_entity_poly.entity_id
_entity_poly.type
_entity_poly.pdbx_seq_one_letter_code
_entity_poly.pdbx_strand_id
1 'polypeptide(L)' 'MKLLRVSRESKGYVVEALRSIRVFKLKIAEKKTIFQKNVDNGTWTHENGKSVSRLQEKTLQRWIRDHQKYIEK' A
#
# COMPACT_ATOMS: atom_id res chain seq x y z
N MET A 1 6.55 -5.01 -5.28
CA MET A 1 6.55 -3.88 -4.32
C MET A 1 7.10 -4.42 -3.02
N LYS A 2 7.89 -3.63 -2.30
CA LYS A 2 8.39 -4.00 -0.97
C LYS A 2 7.63 -3.18 0.07
N LEU A 3 6.99 -3.86 1.03
CA LEU A 3 6.33 -3.18 2.15
C LEU A 3 7.38 -2.44 2.98
N LEU A 4 7.14 -1.17 3.29
CA LEU A 4 7.95 -0.39 4.22
C LEU A 4 7.24 -0.26 5.57
N ARG A 5 5.96 0.13 5.54
CA ARG A 5 5.18 0.41 6.74
C ARG A 5 3.71 0.15 6.48
N VAL A 6 3.02 -0.37 7.49
CA VAL A 6 1.56 -0.32 7.57
C VAL A 6 1.20 0.34 8.89
N SER A 7 0.26 1.27 8.86
CA SER A 7 -0.30 1.91 10.05
C SER A 7 -1.80 2.09 9.92
N ARG A 8 -2.49 2.12 11.07
CA ARG A 8 -3.89 2.50 11.16
C ARG A 8 -3.97 3.96 11.52
N GLU A 9 -4.74 4.71 10.74
CA GLU A 9 -5.11 6.09 11.03
C GLU A 9 -6.60 6.15 11.38
N SER A 10 -7.04 7.28 11.92
CA SER A 10 -8.42 7.49 12.40
C SER A 10 -9.50 7.19 11.35
N LYS A 11 -9.19 7.34 10.07
CA LYS A 11 -10.12 7.10 8.94
C LYS A 11 -9.77 5.87 8.09
N GLY A 12 -8.77 5.08 8.49
CA GLY A 12 -8.48 3.80 7.86
C GLY A 12 -7.05 3.32 7.94
N TYR A 13 -6.49 2.88 6.81
CA TYR A 13 -5.15 2.28 6.77
C TYR A 13 -4.25 3.03 5.82
N VAL A 14 -3.01 3.24 6.25
CA VAL A 14 -1.95 3.79 5.42
C VAL A 14 -0.89 2.73 5.23
N VAL A 15 -0.54 2.46 3.97
CA VAL A 15 0.49 1.52 3.58
C VAL A 15 1.53 2.24 2.77
N GLU A 16 2.76 2.24 3.25
CA GLU A 16 3.91 2.76 2.53
C GLU A 16 4.67 1.58 1.91
N ALA A 17 4.97 1.67 0.62
CA ALA A 17 5.73 0.64 -0.08
C ALA A 17 6.71 1.23 -1.08
N LEU A 18 7.84 0.55 -1.27
CA LEU A 18 8.77 0.82 -2.36
C LEU A 18 8.31 0.08 -3.62
N ARG A 19 8.06 0.85 -4.67
CA ARG A 19 7.83 0.35 -6.01
C ARG A 19 9.13 0.42 -6.78
N SER A 20 9.75 -0.72 -7.03
CA SER A 20 10.89 -0.81 -7.94
C SER A 20 10.39 -0.72 -9.39
N ILE A 21 10.99 0.17 -10.16
CA ILE A 21 10.81 0.30 -11.59
C ILE A 21 11.95 -0.48 -12.24
N ARG A 22 11.61 -1.50 -13.03
CA ARG A 22 12.57 -2.35 -13.74
C ARG A 22 12.33 -2.26 -15.24
N VAL A 23 13.40 -2.23 -16.00
CA VAL A 23 13.41 -2.35 -17.46
C VAL A 23 14.47 -3.38 -17.83
N PHE A 24 14.15 -4.32 -18.72
CA PHE A 24 15.04 -5.42 -19.11
C PHE A 24 15.71 -6.15 -17.92
N LYS A 25 14.93 -6.45 -16.87
CA LYS A 25 15.39 -7.09 -15.62
C LYS A 25 16.37 -6.27 -14.76
N LEU A 26 16.88 -5.13 -15.26
CA LEU A 26 17.68 -4.18 -14.49
C LEU A 26 16.77 -3.26 -13.67
N LYS A 27 17.15 -3.03 -12.41
CA LYS A 27 16.45 -2.12 -11.51
C LYS A 27 16.95 -0.70 -11.77
N ILE A 28 16.09 0.14 -12.34
CA ILE A 28 16.44 1.52 -12.71
C ILE A 28 16.20 2.47 -11.53
N ALA A 29 15.07 2.32 -10.84
CA ALA A 29 14.70 3.23 -9.77
C ALA A 29 13.82 2.55 -8.73
N GLU A 30 13.73 3.16 -7.56
CA GLU A 30 12.69 2.87 -6.58
C GLU A 30 11.96 4.14 -6.21
N LYS A 31 10.64 4.05 -6.16
CA LYS A 31 9.78 5.14 -5.74
C LYS A 31 8.99 4.71 -4.52
N LYS A 32 9.06 5.51 -3.46
CA LYS A 32 8.16 5.39 -2.32
C LYS A 32 6.74 5.74 -2.79
N THR A 33 5.81 4.84 -2.56
CA THR A 33 4.40 5.02 -2.90
C THR A 33 3.59 4.83 -1.63
N ILE A 34 2.69 5.76 -1.36
CA ILE A 34 1.78 5.69 -0.23
C ILE A 34 0.39 5.32 -0.77
N PHE A 35 -0.22 4.35 -0.10
CA PHE A 35 -1.56 3.86 -0.38
C PHE A 35 -2.42 4.11 0.86
N GLN A 36 -3.63 4.58 0.63
CA GLN A 36 -4.59 4.89 1.68
C GLN A 36 -5.84 4.05 1.44
N LYS A 37 -6.30 3.39 2.49
CA LYS A 37 -7.61 2.72 2.51
C LYS A 37 -8.54 3.59 3.33
N ASN A 38 -9.62 4.02 2.70
CA ASN A 38 -10.72 4.64 3.43
C ASN A 38 -11.65 3.52 3.94
N VAL A 39 -11.97 3.55 5.24
CA VAL A 39 -12.83 2.53 5.88
C VAL A 39 -14.29 2.70 5.49
N ASP A 40 -14.75 3.93 5.29
CA ASP A 40 -16.15 4.25 5.02
C ASP A 40 -16.60 3.69 3.66
N ASN A 41 -15.75 3.79 2.65
CA ASN A 41 -16.03 3.29 1.30
C ASN A 41 -15.24 2.02 0.95
N GLY A 42 -14.39 1.52 1.86
CA GLY A 42 -13.54 0.34 1.66
C GLY A 42 -12.51 0.46 0.53
N THR A 43 -12.36 1.63 -0.09
CA THR A 43 -11.64 1.79 -1.36
C THR A 43 -10.18 2.15 -1.11
N TRP A 44 -9.30 1.63 -1.95
CA TRP A 44 -7.88 1.96 -1.95
C TRP A 44 -7.56 3.05 -2.95
N THR A 45 -6.87 4.08 -2.48
CA THR A 45 -6.36 5.18 -3.28
C THR A 45 -4.85 5.33 -3.10
N HIS A 46 -4.21 5.85 -4.13
CA HIS A 46 -2.89 6.42 -4.04
C HIS A 46 -2.95 7.77 -3.32
N GLU A 47 -1.81 8.24 -2.81
CA GLU A 47 -1.67 9.60 -2.24
C GLU A 47 -2.16 10.72 -3.19
N ASN A 48 -2.08 10.50 -4.50
CA ASN A 48 -2.59 11.44 -5.50
C ASN A 48 -4.10 11.31 -5.79
N GLY A 49 -4.85 10.59 -4.95
CA GLY A 49 -6.28 10.37 -5.08
C GLY A 49 -6.70 9.36 -6.15
N LYS A 50 -5.77 8.81 -6.96
CA LYS A 50 -6.10 7.81 -7.99
C LYS A 50 -6.42 6.47 -7.37
N SER A 51 -7.43 5.78 -7.90
CA SER A 51 -7.77 4.42 -7.48
C SER A 51 -6.63 3.44 -7.75
N VAL A 52 -6.47 2.50 -6.83
CA VAL A 52 -5.46 1.44 -6.92
C VAL A 52 -5.99 0.32 -7.81
N SER A 53 -5.12 -0.33 -8.60
CA SER A 53 -5.54 -1.49 -9.41
C SER A 53 -5.95 -2.69 -8.54
N ARG A 54 -6.82 -3.56 -9.05
CA ARG A 54 -7.28 -4.77 -8.33
C ARG A 54 -6.14 -5.67 -7.83
N LEU A 55 -5.05 -5.80 -8.61
CA LEU A 55 -3.90 -6.62 -8.23
C LEU A 55 -3.14 -6.00 -7.05
N GLN A 56 -2.94 -4.68 -7.08
CA GLN A 56 -2.31 -3.95 -5.99
C GLN A 56 -3.19 -4.01 -4.74
N GLU A 57 -4.50 -3.80 -4.88
CA GLU A 57 -5.46 -3.91 -3.77
C GLU A 57 -5.36 -5.26 -3.05
N LYS A 58 -5.36 -6.39 -3.78
CA LYS A 58 -5.19 -7.72 -3.18
C LYS A 58 -3.89 -7.84 -2.38
N THR A 59 -2.82 -7.21 -2.87
CA THR A 59 -1.51 -7.19 -2.18
C THR A 59 -1.58 -6.36 -0.90
N LEU A 60 -2.20 -5.18 -0.95
CA LEU A 60 -2.37 -4.28 0.19
C LEU A 60 -3.25 -4.90 1.28
N GLN A 61 -4.36 -5.52 0.88
CA GLN A 61 -5.25 -6.25 1.79
C GLN A 61 -4.52 -7.40 2.49
N ARG A 62 -3.70 -8.17 1.73
CA ARG A 62 -2.86 -9.23 2.30
C ARG A 62 -1.89 -8.65 3.33
N TRP A 63 -1.20 -7.56 3.02
CA TRP A 63 -0.26 -6.96 3.97
C TRP A 63 -0.92 -6.47 5.25
N ILE A 64 -2.10 -5.84 5.18
CA ILE A 64 -2.86 -5.48 6.39
C ILE A 64 -3.13 -6.73 7.21
N ARG A 65 -3.70 -7.77 6.61
CA ARG A 65 -4.05 -9.00 7.32
C ARG A 65 -2.83 -9.65 7.97
N ASP A 66 -1.72 -9.73 7.24
CA ASP A 66 -0.48 -10.35 7.73
C ASP A 66 0.17 -9.53 8.86
N HIS A 67 -0.05 -8.21 8.89
CA HIS A 67 0.52 -7.31 9.89
C HIS A 67 -0.49 -6.79 10.91
N GLN A 68 -1.73 -7.30 10.92
CA GLN A 68 -2.83 -6.77 11.73
C GLN A 68 -2.49 -6.75 13.23
N LYS A 69 -1.80 -7.80 13.70
CA LYS A 69 -1.31 -7.94 15.08
C LYS A 69 -0.33 -6.83 15.52
N TYR A 70 0.32 -6.16 14.57
CA TYR A 70 1.27 -5.08 14.82
C TYR A 70 0.66 -3.69 14.63
N ILE A 71 -0.50 -3.62 13.96
CA ILE A 71 -1.18 -2.36 13.61
C ILE A 71 -2.19 -1.95 14.71
N GLU A 72 -2.68 -2.90 15.51
CA GLU A 72 -3.71 -2.70 16.54
C GLU A 72 -3.15 -2.62 17.98
N LYS A 73 -1.83 -2.46 18.16
CA LYS A 73 -1.21 -2.13 19.46
C LYS A 73 -1.20 -0.63 19.69
#